data_AF-A0A3S2BTC0-F1
#
_entry.id   AF-A0A3S2BTC0-F1
#
_cell.length_a   1.000
_cell.length_b   1.000
_cell.length_c   1.000
_cell.angle_alpha   90.00
_cell.angle_beta   90.00
_cell.angle_gamma   90.00
#
_symmetry.space_group_name_H-M   'P 1'
#
loop_
_entity.id
_entity.type
_entity.pdbx_description
1 polymer ?
#
loop_
_entity_poly.entity_id
_entity_poly.type
_entity_poly.pdbx_seq_one_letter_code
_entity_poly.pdbx_strand_id
1 'polypeptide(L)'
;MTDIPAKAAAPSASSGSMLLTLMKLRTFIALIAVLIFFSIAAPNFLSTANLILMSKHVALNAFLAMGMTFVIITGGIDLSVGSIVGLCGMVAGYLVLNGIDLQV
;
A
#
# COMPACT_ATOMS: atom_id res chain seq x y z
N MET A 1 -48.02 -17.36 42.10
CA MET A 1 -47.75 -18.68 41.49
C MET A 1 -48.17 -18.56 40.05
N THR A 2 -47.32 -18.25 39.08
CA THR A 2 -45.92 -18.69 38.87
C THR A 2 -45.20 -17.57 38.08
N ASP A 3 -44.14 -16.98 38.62
CA ASP A 3 -42.74 -17.44 38.48
C ASP A 3 -42.15 -17.25 37.06
N ILE A 4 -41.28 -16.24 36.98
CA ILE A 4 -39.95 -16.24 36.35
C ILE A 4 -39.83 -15.95 34.83
N PRO A 5 -38.83 -15.12 34.42
CA PRO A 5 -38.69 -14.57 33.08
C PRO A 5 -37.90 -15.49 32.15
N ALA A 6 -38.36 -15.66 30.91
CA ALA A 6 -37.60 -16.35 29.87
C ALA A 6 -36.57 -15.40 29.24
N LYS A 7 -35.38 -15.35 29.85
CA LYS A 7 -34.13 -14.96 29.18
C LYS A 7 -33.88 -15.90 27.99
N ALA A 8 -33.93 -15.38 26.78
CA ALA A 8 -33.39 -16.03 25.57
C ALA A 8 -32.93 -14.94 24.61
N ALA A 9 -31.79 -14.96 23.96
CA ALA A 9 -30.52 -15.66 24.08
C ALA A 9 -29.52 -14.69 23.40
N ALA A 10 -28.32 -14.52 23.94
CA ALA A 10 -27.32 -13.64 23.33
C ALA A 10 -26.97 -14.10 21.89
N PRO A 11 -26.66 -13.20 20.95
CA PRO A 11 -26.23 -13.61 19.62
C PRO A 11 -24.93 -14.42 19.77
N SER A 12 -25.01 -15.67 19.32
CA SER A 12 -23.92 -16.64 19.26
C SER A 12 -22.75 -16.08 18.44
N ALA A 13 -21.54 -16.23 18.99
CA ALA A 13 -20.30 -15.71 18.45
C ALA A 13 -20.05 -16.21 17.01
N SER A 14 -19.80 -15.23 16.16
CA SER A 14 -19.70 -15.27 14.71
C SER A 14 -18.33 -15.79 14.22
N SER A 15 -18.15 -17.10 14.11
CA SER A 15 -17.00 -17.68 13.39
C SER A 15 -16.89 -17.18 11.93
N GLY A 16 -18.02 -16.81 11.30
CA GLY A 16 -18.02 -16.14 10.01
C GLY A 16 -17.48 -14.71 10.04
N SER A 17 -17.63 -13.95 11.14
CA SER A 17 -17.18 -12.55 11.18
C SER A 17 -15.67 -12.42 11.29
N MET A 18 -14.99 -13.34 11.99
CA MET A 18 -13.52 -13.33 12.05
C MET A 18 -12.90 -13.62 10.68
N LEU A 19 -13.44 -14.61 9.96
CA LEU A 19 -12.98 -14.93 8.61
C LEU A 19 -13.21 -13.75 7.65
N LEU A 20 -14.40 -13.13 7.67
CA LEU A 20 -14.67 -11.93 6.87
C LEU A 20 -13.76 -10.75 7.24
N THR A 21 -13.43 -10.58 8.52
CA THR A 21 -12.53 -9.51 8.97
C THR A 21 -11.10 -9.73 8.46
N LEU A 22 -10.61 -10.97 8.48
CA LEU A 22 -9.32 -11.37 7.88
C LEU A 22 -9.29 -11.11 6.37
N MET A 23 -10.38 -11.41 5.65
CA MET A 23 -10.46 -11.15 4.20
C MET A 23 -10.45 -9.65 3.87
N LYS A 24 -11.10 -8.81 4.67
CA LYS A 24 -11.07 -7.33 4.51
C LYS A 24 -9.67 -6.76 4.78
N LEU A 25 -8.89 -7.39 5.66
CA LEU A 25 -7.54 -6.95 6.04
C LEU A 25 -6.42 -7.62 5.23
N ARG A 26 -6.74 -8.36 4.16
CA ARG A 26 -5.78 -9.11 3.33
C ARG A 26 -4.54 -8.31 2.96
N THR A 27 -4.68 -7.06 2.53
CA THR A 27 -3.56 -6.20 2.11
C THR A 27 -2.64 -5.87 3.29
N PHE A 28 -3.19 -5.56 4.46
CA PHE A 28 -2.40 -5.31 5.67
C PHE A 28 -1.72 -6.59 6.17
N ILE A 29 -2.40 -7.74 6.10
CA ILE A 29 -1.82 -9.03 6.44
C ILE A 29 -0.62 -9.32 5.54
N ALA A 30 -0.77 -9.11 4.22
CA ALA A 30 0.32 -9.25 3.27
C ALA A 30 1.47 -8.28 3.57
N LEU A 31 1.18 -7.02 3.90
CA LEU A 31 2.17 -6.02 4.27
C LEU A 31 2.98 -6.47 5.50
N ILE A 32 2.31 -6.89 6.58
CA ILE A 32 2.96 -7.35 7.81
C ILE A 32 3.81 -8.60 7.52
N ALA A 33 3.29 -9.56 6.76
CA ALA A 33 4.01 -10.78 6.42
C ALA A 33 5.32 -10.47 5.67
N VAL A 34 5.26 -9.57 4.68
CA VAL A 34 6.44 -9.15 3.90
C VAL A 34 7.42 -8.36 4.77
N LEU A 35 6.92 -7.49 5.67
CA LEU A 35 7.73 -6.76 6.64
C LEU A 35 8.54 -7.70 7.54
N ILE A 36 7.89 -8.71 8.11
CA ILE A 36 8.54 -9.71 8.97
C ILE A 36 9.56 -10.49 8.17
N PHE A 37 9.19 -10.97 6.97
CA PHE A 37 10.07 -11.73 6.10
C PHE A 37 11.37 -10.95 5.80
N PHE A 38 11.27 -9.71 5.29
CA PHE A 38 12.46 -8.92 4.95
C PHE A 38 13.24 -8.43 6.17
N SER A 39 12.59 -8.26 7.32
CA SER A 39 13.30 -7.93 8.57
C SER A 39 14.29 -9.02 8.99
N ILE A 40 14.02 -10.28 8.62
CA ILE A 40 14.88 -11.43 8.94
C ILE A 40 15.78 -11.79 7.75
N ALA A 41 15.23 -11.77 6.53
CA ALA A 41 15.93 -12.23 5.33
C ALA A 41 16.94 -11.22 4.78
N ALA A 42 16.77 -9.92 5.04
CA ALA A 42 17.63 -8.87 4.52
C ALA A 42 18.34 -8.11 5.66
N PRO A 43 19.67 -8.26 5.80
CA PRO A 43 20.43 -7.47 6.75
C PRO A 43 20.30 -5.97 6.40
N ASN A 44 20.09 -5.13 7.41
CA ASN A 44 19.84 -3.68 7.28
C ASN A 44 18.47 -3.25 6.75
N PHE A 45 17.51 -4.15 6.55
CA PHE A 45 16.16 -3.79 6.08
C PHE A 45 15.49 -2.74 6.99
N LEU A 46 15.57 -2.91 8.31
CA LEU A 46 15.04 -1.95 9.29
C LEU A 46 16.06 -0.87 9.71
N SER A 47 17.19 -0.75 9.01
CA SER A 47 18.14 0.33 9.32
C SER A 47 17.51 1.69 9.02
N THR A 48 17.86 2.71 9.81
CA THR A 48 17.36 4.08 9.61
C THR A 48 17.67 4.60 8.21
N ALA A 49 18.84 4.27 7.66
CA ALA A 49 19.23 4.65 6.31
C ALA A 49 18.30 4.03 5.25
N ASN A 50 18.02 2.73 5.34
CA ASN A 50 17.10 2.07 4.42
C ASN A 50 15.67 2.59 4.59
N LEU A 51 15.22 2.82 5.82
CA LEU A 51 13.89 3.34 6.08
C LEU A 51 13.69 4.75 5.53
N ILE A 52 14.70 5.62 5.64
CA ILE A 52 14.70 6.96 5.02
C ILE A 52 14.67 6.84 3.49
N LEU A 53 15.50 5.98 2.90
CA LEU A 53 15.57 5.79 1.45
C LEU A 53 14.23 5.30 0.89
N MET A 54 13.64 4.27 1.51
CA MET A 54 12.33 3.77 1.15
C MET A 54 11.24 4.83 1.33
N SER A 55 11.26 5.58 2.43
CA SER A 55 10.29 6.67 2.67
C SER A 55 10.38 7.75 1.60
N LYS A 56 11.58 8.12 1.15
CA LYS A 56 11.77 9.08 0.04
C LYS A 56 11.18 8.55 -1.26
N HIS A 57 11.37 7.27 -1.58
CA HIS A 57 10.79 6.68 -2.77
C HIS A 57 9.24 6.65 -2.71
N VAL A 58 8.69 6.27 -1.56
CA VAL A 58 7.24 6.28 -1.31
C VAL A 58 6.68 7.70 -1.38
N ALA A 59 7.38 8.71 -0.85
CA ALA A 59 6.95 10.09 -0.88
C ALA A 59 6.74 10.60 -2.32
N LEU A 60 7.65 10.28 -3.25
CA LEU A 60 7.49 10.65 -4.67
C LEU A 60 6.20 10.05 -5.26
N ASN A 61 5.94 8.77 -5.01
CA ASN A 61 4.72 8.11 -5.47
C ASN A 61 3.46 8.67 -4.78
N ALA A 62 3.55 9.07 -3.51
CA ALA A 62 2.46 9.69 -2.77
C ALA A 62 2.08 11.06 -3.35
N PHE A 63 3.06 11.91 -3.67
CA PHE A 63 2.81 13.18 -4.36
C PHE A 63 2.14 12.97 -5.73
N LEU A 64 2.60 11.97 -6.48
CA LEU A 64 2.00 11.59 -7.75
C LEU A 64 0.54 11.13 -7.59
N ALA A 65 0.29 10.25 -6.61
CA ALA A 65 -1.05 9.73 -6.31
C ALA A 65 -2.01 10.83 -5.82
N MET A 66 -1.52 11.83 -5.06
CA MET A 66 -2.31 12.99 -4.69
C MET A 66 -2.79 13.77 -5.92
N GLY A 67 -1.90 14.01 -6.90
CA GLY A 67 -2.27 14.64 -8.17
C GLY A 67 -3.33 13.85 -8.95
N MET A 68 -3.15 12.53 -9.05
CA MET A 68 -4.14 11.64 -9.69
C MET A 68 -5.48 11.62 -8.96
N THR A 69 -5.50 11.79 -7.63
CA THR A 69 -6.73 11.83 -6.84
C THR A 69 -7.61 13.02 -7.23
N PHE A 70 -7.01 14.22 -7.40
CA PHE A 70 -7.76 15.40 -7.85
C PHE A 70 -8.37 15.23 -9.23
N VAL A 71 -7.63 14.62 -10.16
CA VAL A 71 -8.09 14.24 -11.50
C VAL A 71 -9.30 13.30 -11.44
N ILE A 72 -9.21 12.25 -10.62
CA ILE A 72 -10.25 11.22 -10.56
C ILE A 72 -11.54 11.82 -9.98
N ILE A 73 -11.42 12.68 -8.97
CA ILE A 73 -12.57 13.34 -8.32
C ILE A 73 -13.28 14.30 -9.29
N THR A 74 -12.57 14.95 -10.22
CA THR A 74 -13.19 15.82 -11.24
C THR A 74 -13.87 15.04 -12.37
N GLY A 75 -13.90 13.70 -12.31
CA GLY A 75 -14.51 12.84 -13.32
C GLY A 75 -13.65 12.67 -14.59
N GLY A 76 -12.42 13.19 -14.56
CA GLY A 76 -11.45 12.98 -15.62
C GLY A 76 -10.74 11.64 -15.47
N ILE A 77 -10.55 10.93 -16.58
CA ILE A 77 -9.56 9.85 -16.68
C ILE A 77 -8.28 10.51 -17.22
N ASP A 78 -7.63 11.36 -16.42
CA ASP A 78 -6.46 12.07 -16.92
C ASP A 78 -5.26 11.12 -16.99
N LEU A 79 -5.01 10.65 -18.21
CA LEU A 79 -3.87 9.81 -18.56
C LEU A 79 -2.57 10.61 -18.68
N SER A 80 -2.62 11.95 -18.59
CA SER A 80 -1.46 12.84 -18.75
C SER A 80 -0.34 12.48 -17.78
N VAL A 81 -0.66 12.24 -16.50
CA VAL A 81 0.31 11.89 -15.46
C VAL A 81 1.07 10.61 -15.82
N GLY A 82 0.36 9.60 -16.34
CA GLY A 82 0.98 8.36 -16.82
C GLY A 82 1.88 8.58 -18.03
N SER A 83 1.44 9.39 -19.01
CA SER A 83 2.22 9.70 -20.21
C SER A 83 3.50 10.50 -19.91
N ILE A 84 3.45 11.43 -18.95
CA ILE A 84 4.61 12.23 -18.52
C ILE A 84 5.63 11.34 -17.82
N VAL A 85 5.19 10.49 -16.88
CA VAL A 85 6.09 9.54 -16.19
C VAL A 85 6.71 8.58 -17.20
N GLY A 86 5.93 8.08 -18.17
CA GLY A 86 6.42 7.21 -19.24
C GLY A 86 7.46 7.89 -20.14
N LEU A 87 7.20 9.12 -20.59
CA LEU A 87 8.15 9.90 -21.40
C LEU A 87 9.44 10.18 -20.63
N CYS A 88 9.34 10.61 -19.37
CA CYS A 88 10.51 10.82 -18.51
C CYS A 88 11.33 9.55 -18.34
N GLY A 89 10.69 8.38 -18.18
CA GLY A 89 11.35 7.09 -18.12
C GLY A 89 12.08 6.72 -19.42
N MET A 90 11.46 6.95 -20.58
CA MET A 90 12.10 6.73 -21.88
C MET A 90 13.31 7.63 -22.09
N VAL A 91 13.20 8.92 -21.75
CA VAL A 91 14.30 9.88 -21.85
C VAL A 91 15.43 9.51 -20.89
N ALA A 92 15.12 9.16 -19.64
CA ALA A 92 16.12 8.71 -18.67
C ALA A 92 16.84 7.45 -19.17
N GLY A 93 16.12 6.45 -19.67
CA GLY A 93 16.71 5.25 -20.25
C GLY A 93 17.59 5.55 -21.48
N TYR A 94 17.15 6.47 -22.35
CA TYR A 94 17.95 6.92 -23.49
C TYR A 94 19.25 7.60 -23.05
N LEU A 95 19.21 8.45 -22.03
CA LEU A 95 20.42 9.12 -21.51
C LEU A 95 21.40 8.12 -20.90
N VAL A 96 20.90 7.10 -20.18
CA VAL A 96 21.74 6.00 -19.66
C VAL A 96 22.43 5.24 -20.79
N LEU A 97 21.74 4.94 -21.88
CA LEU A 97 22.35 4.30 -23.06
C LEU A 97 23.44 5.15 -23.73
N ASN A 98 23.39 6.47 -23.55
CA ASN A 98 24.40 7.40 -24.05
C ASN A 98 25.52 7.69 -23.03
N GLY A 99 25.61 6.92 -21.94
CA GLY A 99 26.68 7.00 -20.96
C GLY A 99 26.46 8.01 -19.83
N ILE A 100 25.23 8.51 -19.64
CA ILE A 100 24.88 9.35 -18.49
C ILE A 100 24.36 8.45 -17.37
N ASP A 101 25.20 8.22 -16.37
CA ASP A 101 24.84 7.40 -15.22
C ASP A 101 23.85 8.14 -14.30
N LEU A 102 22.78 7.44 -13.92
CA LEU A 102 21.86 7.90 -12.88
C LEU A 102 22.50 7.62 -11.52
N GLN A 103 23.06 8.64 -10.88
CA GLN A 103 23.62 8.57 -9.52
C GLN A 103 22.51 8.51 -8.44
N VAL A 104 21.48 7.70 -8.68
CA VAL A 104 20.32 7.55 -7.79
C VAL A 104 20.48 6.32 -6.90
#